data_AF-A0ABD3R0X4-F1
#
_entry.id   AF-A0ABD3R0X4-F1
#
_cell.length_a   1.000
_cell.length_b   1.000
_cell.length_c   1.000
_cell.angle_alpha   90.00
_cell.angle_beta   90.00
_cell.angle_gamma   90.00
#
_symmetry.space_group_name_H-M   'P 1'
#
loop_
_entity.id
_entity.type
_entity.pdbx_description
1 polymer ?
#
loop_
_entity_poly.entity_id
_entity_poly.type
_entity_poly.pdbx_seq_one_letter_code
_entity_poly.pdbx_strand_id
1 'polypeptide(L)' 'MSDSLSSWMQLGDDIDGQAAMDNAGYAVSLSADGSKVAIGSPWNSDSGINSGHVRVFVME' A
#
# COMPACT_ATOMS: atom_id res chain seq x y z
N MET A 1 7.16 -22.37 24.42
CA MET A 1 6.54 -21.11 23.99
C MET A 1 5.44 -21.47 23.02
N SER A 2 4.17 -21.43 23.42
CA SER A 2 3.09 -21.46 22.43
C SER A 2 2.83 -20.01 22.03
N ASP A 3 3.42 -19.57 20.93
CA ASP A 3 2.84 -18.44 20.21
C ASP A 3 1.50 -18.96 19.70
N SER A 4 0.43 -18.63 20.43
CA SER A 4 -0.90 -18.65 19.84
C SER A 4 -0.83 -17.66 18.69
N LEU A 5 -0.62 -18.17 17.48
CA LEU A 5 -0.51 -17.39 16.26
C LEU A 5 -1.66 -16.38 16.26
N SER A 6 -1.35 -15.11 16.50
CA SER A 6 -2.30 -14.04 16.29
C SER A 6 -2.65 -14.11 14.81
N SER A 7 -3.82 -14.65 14.50
CA SER A 7 -4.27 -14.77 13.12
C SER A 7 -4.46 -13.37 12.60
N TRP A 8 -3.52 -12.90 11.77
CA TRP A 8 -3.70 -11.65 11.03
C TRP A 8 -4.92 -11.84 10.14
N MET A 9 -5.97 -11.07 10.41
CA MET A 9 -7.16 -11.02 9.58
C MET A 9 -6.95 -9.90 8.55
N GLN A 10 -7.11 -10.24 7.28
CA GLN A 10 -7.08 -9.25 6.21
C GLN A 10 -8.25 -8.28 6.37
N LEU A 11 -7.96 -7.01 6.15
CA LEU A 11 -8.94 -5.93 6.12
C LEU A 11 -9.00 -5.40 4.69
N GLY A 12 -10.19 -5.34 4.09
CA GLY A 12 -10.39 -4.94 2.70
C GLY A 12 -9.84 -5.92 1.64
N ASP A 13 -9.97 -5.51 0.38
CA ASP A 13 -9.47 -6.23 -0.79
C ASP A 13 -7.95 -6.07 -0.96
N ASP A 14 -7.37 -6.90 -1.83
CA ASP A 14 -5.97 -6.77 -2.22
C ASP A 14 -5.70 -5.41 -2.88
N ILE A 15 -4.51 -4.85 -2.62
CA ILE A 15 -4.07 -3.59 -3.23
C ILE A 15 -3.08 -3.90 -4.35
N ASP A 16 -3.57 -3.91 -5.59
CA ASP A 16 -2.76 -4.15 -6.77
C ASP A 16 -2.00 -2.89 -7.26
N GLY A 17 -0.79 -3.11 -7.75
CA GLY A 17 -0.01 -2.12 -8.51
C GLY A 17 -0.67 -1.76 -9.85
N GLN A 18 -0.46 -0.52 -10.34
CA GLN A 18 -1.06 -0.08 -11.62
C GLN A 18 -0.29 -0.58 -12.84
N ALA A 19 1.04 -0.50 -12.79
CA ALA A 19 1.92 -0.96 -13.86
C ALA A 19 3.14 -1.68 -13.30
N ALA A 20 3.68 -2.62 -14.09
CA ALA A 20 4.94 -3.28 -13.76
C ALA A 20 6.06 -2.25 -13.70
N MET A 21 7.04 -2.48 -12.81
CA MET A 21 8.23 -1.63 -12.60
C MET A 21 7.98 -0.26 -11.94
N ASP A 22 6.73 0.15 -11.70
CA ASP A 22 6.42 1.33 -10.88
C ASP A 22 6.80 1.17 -9.39
N ASN A 23 6.96 -0.10 -8.99
CA ASN A 23 7.20 -0.60 -7.64
C ASN A 23 6.27 0.02 -6.59
N ALA A 24 4.97 -0.12 -6.83
CA ALA A 24 3.97 0.09 -5.81
C ALA A 24 4.30 -0.73 -4.55
N GLY A 25 4.16 -0.10 -3.38
CA GLY A 25 4.53 -0.71 -2.09
C GLY A 25 5.97 -0.42 -1.65
N TYR A 26 6.73 0.36 -2.43
CA TYR A 26 8.08 0.78 -2.03
C TYR A 26 8.11 1.55 -0.70
N ALA A 27 7.08 2.35 -0.43
CA ALA A 27 6.86 2.99 0.87
C ALA A 27 5.39 2.85 1.27
N VAL A 28 5.16 2.52 2.55
CA VAL A 28 3.82 2.32 3.12
C VAL A 28 3.71 3.13 4.42
N SER A 29 2.58 3.82 4.59
CA SER A 29 2.24 4.53 5.82
C SER A 29 0.78 4.28 6.18
N LEU A 30 0.51 4.05 7.47
CA LEU A 30 -0.83 3.84 8.01
C LEU A 30 -1.23 5.09 8.81
N SER A 31 -2.48 5.54 8.68
CA SER A 31 -3.02 6.60 9.53
C SER A 31 -3.02 6.19 10.99
N ALA A 32 -2.97 7.16 11.91
CA ALA A 32 -2.93 6.89 13.34
C ALA A 32 -4.14 6.08 13.84
N ASP A 33 -5.30 6.23 13.18
CA ASP A 33 -6.53 5.50 13.47
C ASP A 33 -6.68 4.17 12.71
N GLY A 34 -5.70 3.81 11.86
CA GLY A 34 -5.72 2.58 11.07
C GLY A 34 -6.69 2.55 9.88
N SER A 35 -7.47 3.62 9.65
CA SER A 35 -8.53 3.65 8.63
C SER A 35 -8.04 3.91 7.20
N LYS A 36 -6.79 4.38 7.03
CA LYS A 36 -6.23 4.70 5.72
C LYS A 36 -4.81 4.22 5.58
N VAL A 37 -4.49 3.67 4.41
CA VAL A 37 -3.13 3.31 4.03
C VAL A 37 -2.70 4.11 2.81
N ALA A 38 -1.50 4.68 2.85
CA ALA A 38 -0.86 5.34 1.73
C ALA A 38 0.24 4.44 1.15
N ILE A 39 0.19 4.21 -0.16
CA ILE A 39 1.10 3.34 -0.91
C ILE A 39 1.86 4.19 -1.94
N GLY A 40 3.18 4.25 -1.80
CA GLY A 40 4.07 4.94 -2.74
C GLY A 40 4.55 4.03 -3.87
N SER A 41 4.64 4.61 -5.08
CA SER A 41 5.16 3.99 -6.31
C SER A 41 6.12 4.99 -6.98
N PRO A 42 7.41 5.04 -6.58
CA PRO A 42 8.30 6.15 -6.94
C PRO A 42 8.69 6.19 -8.43
N TRP A 43 8.51 5.09 -9.17
CA TRP A 43 8.79 5.04 -10.61
C TRP A 43 7.53 5.14 -11.48
N ASN A 44 6.35 5.36 -10.88
CA ASN A 44 5.15 5.60 -11.66
C ASN A 44 5.33 6.84 -12.55
N SER A 45 4.85 6.70 -13.79
CA SER A 45 5.05 7.69 -14.85
C SER A 45 3.75 8.32 -15.37
N ASP A 46 2.62 8.12 -14.68
CA ASP A 46 1.31 8.62 -15.14
C ASP A 46 1.28 10.16 -15.28
N SER A 47 2.12 10.86 -14.52
CA SER A 47 2.24 12.34 -14.54
C SER A 47 3.60 12.84 -15.07
N GLY A 48 4.38 11.99 -15.74
CA GLY A 48 5.72 12.30 -16.25
C GLY A 48 6.73 11.22 -15.89
N ILE A 49 7.84 11.11 -16.64
CA ILE A 49 8.81 10.01 -16.49
C ILE A 49 9.31 9.93 -15.04
N ASN A 50 9.01 8.80 -14.38
CA ASN A 50 9.35 8.51 -12.98
C ASN A 50 9.01 9.67 -12.02
N SER A 51 7.89 10.36 -12.24
CA SER A 51 7.44 11.45 -11.37
C SER A 51 7.04 10.96 -9.98
N GLY A 52 6.77 9.67 -9.85
CA GLY A 52 6.26 9.04 -8.64
C GLY A 52 4.78 9.28 -8.46
N HIS A 53 4.15 8.40 -7.68
CA HIS A 53 2.73 8.47 -7.38
C HIS A 53 2.45 7.88 -5.99
N VAL A 54 1.52 8.48 -5.26
CA VAL A 54 0.99 7.93 -3.99
C VAL A 54 -0.51 7.73 -4.15
N ARG A 55 -0.98 6.52 -3.84
CA ARG A 55 -2.41 6.20 -3.74
C ARG A 55 -2.78 5.99 -2.29
N VAL A 56 -3.95 6.49 -1.89
CA VAL A 56 -4.48 6.36 -0.53
C VAL A 56 -5.76 5.55 -0.58
N PHE A 57 -5.82 4.50 0.23
CA PHE A 57 -6.95 3.58 0.33
C PHE A 57 -7.61 3.75 1.69
N VAL A 58 -8.94 3.69 1.71
CA VAL A 58 -9.72 3.58 2.96
C VAL A 58 -9.97 2.10 3.20
N MET A 59 -9.69 1.65 4.41
CA MET A 59 -9.87 0.27 4.82
C MET A 59 -11.22 0.15 5.55
N GLU A 60 -12.10 -0.74 5.05
CA GLU A 60 -13.39 -1.09 5.67
C GLU A 60 -13.34 -2.48 6.29
#